data_AF-A0A942GRX8-F1
#
_entry.id   AF-A0A942GRX8-F1
#
_cell.length_a   1.000
_cell.length_b   1.000
_cell.length_c   1.000
_cell.angle_alpha   90.00
_cell.angle_beta   90.00
_cell.angle_gamma   90.00
#
_symmetry.space_group_name_H-M   'P 1'
#
loop_
_entity.id
_entity.type
_entity.pdbx_description
1 polymer ?
#
loop_
_entity_poly.entity_id
_entity_poly.type
_entity_poly.pdbx_seq_one_letter_code
_entity_poly.pdbx_strand_id
1 'polypeptide(L)'
;MVWPAMYKPPLSQLADDILRTVPRDAEAPHYMEDSFRRKLEEAGRRESQMGLPRVRLGSIYLYRQEWADITERACLTRRQLQVVTLRLEGHTFEQIGEKYGTSKQGASRVFFQGAKKLAKAWLEYPYRGLPAAYEEETSRGLPNTR
;
A
#
# COMPACT_ATOMS: atom_id res chain seq x y z
N MET A 1 -0.42 -44.80 41.27
CA MET A 1 -0.10 -43.43 41.70
C MET A 1 0.08 -42.61 40.43
N VAL A 2 -0.93 -41.81 40.05
CA VAL A 2 -0.94 -41.07 38.77
C VAL A 2 -0.43 -39.66 39.07
N TRP A 3 0.71 -39.27 38.49
CA TRP A 3 1.22 -37.90 38.57
C TRP A 3 0.27 -36.97 37.80
N PRO A 4 -0.21 -35.86 38.37
CA PRO A 4 -1.01 -34.91 37.62
C PRO A 4 -0.13 -34.23 36.56
N ALA A 5 -0.64 -34.16 35.34
CA ALA A 5 0.00 -33.43 34.25
C ALA A 5 0.28 -31.98 34.70
N MET A 6 1.56 -31.62 34.72
CA MET A 6 2.03 -30.31 35.13
C MET A 6 1.50 -29.27 34.15
N TYR A 7 0.48 -28.51 34.56
CA TYR A 7 -0.09 -27.44 33.74
C TYR A 7 1.00 -26.39 33.49
N LYS A 8 1.36 -26.20 32.22
CA LYS A 8 2.26 -25.13 31.80
C LYS A 8 1.39 -23.97 31.27
N PRO A 9 1.36 -22.82 31.96
CA PRO A 9 0.61 -21.68 31.46
C PRO A 9 1.20 -21.20 30.13
N PRO A 10 0.37 -20.63 29.24
CA PRO A 10 0.84 -19.97 28.02
C PRO A 10 1.82 -18.83 28.35
N LEU A 11 2.77 -18.60 27.44
CA LEU A 11 3.85 -17.62 27.62
C LEU A 11 3.37 -16.20 27.93
N SER A 12 2.21 -15.80 27.40
CA SER A 12 1.60 -14.50 27.68
C SER A 12 1.18 -14.35 29.14
N GLN A 13 0.58 -15.39 29.73
CA GLN A 13 0.22 -15.39 31.15
C GLN A 13 1.45 -15.33 32.04
N LEU A 14 2.51 -16.07 31.70
CA LEU A 14 3.76 -16.05 32.45
C LEU A 14 4.45 -14.68 32.37
N ALA A 15 4.40 -14.02 31.20
CA ALA A 15 4.90 -12.66 31.04
C ALA A 15 4.10 -11.65 31.87
N ASP A 16 2.77 -11.71 31.84
CA ASP A 16 1.90 -10.82 32.63
C ASP A 16 2.11 -11.02 34.14
N ASP A 17 2.30 -12.26 34.60
CA ASP A 17 2.56 -12.57 36.00
C ASP A 17 3.92 -12.04 36.47
N ILE A 18 4.96 -12.09 35.62
CA ILE A 18 6.25 -11.45 35.92
C ILE A 18 6.07 -9.94 36.01
N LEU A 19 5.37 -9.32 35.05
CA LEU A 19 5.15 -7.88 35.01
C LEU A 19 4.36 -7.35 36.21
N ARG A 20 3.48 -8.17 36.82
CA ARG A 20 2.78 -7.82 38.07
C ARG A 20 3.69 -7.63 39.27
N THR A 21 4.84 -8.31 39.29
CA THR A 21 5.78 -8.23 40.41
C THR A 21 6.70 -7.00 40.34
N VAL A 22 6.75 -6.33 39.19
CA VAL A 22 7.61 -5.17 38.96
C VAL A 22 6.90 -3.89 39.42
N PRO A 23 7.53 -3.05 40.28
CA PRO A 23 6.96 -1.77 40.68
C PRO A 23 6.80 -0.85 39.46
N ARG A 24 5.70 -0.11 39.45
CA ARG A 24 5.30 0.67 38.28
C ARG A 24 6.13 1.95 38.17
N ASP A 25 6.93 2.07 37.12
CA ASP A 25 7.60 3.32 36.75
C ASP A 25 6.58 4.28 36.09
N ALA A 26 6.57 5.54 36.54
CA ALA A 26 5.69 6.57 36.02
C ALA A 26 6.12 7.08 34.63
N GLU A 27 7.42 7.04 34.33
CA GLU A 27 7.98 7.49 33.05
C GLU A 27 7.97 6.38 32.00
N ALA A 28 7.94 5.11 32.44
CA ALA A 28 7.91 3.93 31.56
C ALA A 28 6.95 2.85 32.08
N PRO A 29 5.62 3.09 32.02
CA PRO A 29 4.66 2.14 32.56
C PRO A 29 4.68 0.83 31.78
N HIS A 30 4.97 -0.27 32.46
CA HIS A 30 4.88 -1.61 31.89
C HIS A 30 3.41 -1.96 31.58
N TYR A 31 3.17 -2.45 30.37
CA TYR A 31 1.85 -2.85 29.90
C TYR A 31 1.70 -4.36 29.94
N MET A 32 0.65 -4.83 30.62
CA MET A 32 0.14 -6.19 30.45
C MET A 32 -0.61 -6.28 29.13
N GLU A 33 -0.69 -7.46 28.54
CA GLU A 33 -1.26 -7.65 27.20
C GLU A 33 -2.70 -7.14 27.12
N ASP A 34 -3.53 -7.42 28.13
CA ASP A 34 -4.91 -6.94 28.22
C ASP A 34 -5.00 -5.41 28.36
N SER A 35 -4.09 -4.80 29.14
CA SER A 35 -4.06 -3.36 29.35
C SER A 35 -3.59 -2.59 28.12
N PHE A 36 -2.68 -3.21 27.34
CA PHE A 36 -2.21 -2.70 26.06
C PHE A 36 -3.33 -2.74 25.03
N ARG A 37 -4.03 -3.88 24.92
CA ARG A 37 -5.16 -4.06 24.01
C ARG A 37 -6.27 -3.03 24.29
N ARG A 38 -6.62 -2.82 25.56
CA ARG A 38 -7.60 -1.78 25.96
C ARG A 38 -7.15 -0.36 25.58
N LYS A 39 -5.88 -0.01 25.80
CA LYS A 39 -5.36 1.31 25.41
C LYS A 39 -5.38 1.53 23.90
N LEU A 40 -5.10 0.50 23.11
CA LEU A 40 -5.23 0.54 21.65
C LEU A 40 -6.68 0.77 21.22
N GLU A 41 -7.65 0.09 21.84
CA GLU A 41 -9.07 0.30 21.57
C GLU A 41 -9.53 1.73 21.91
N GLU A 42 -9.12 2.26 23.06
CA GLU A 42 -9.43 3.63 23.49
C GLU A 42 -8.78 4.69 22.61
N ALA A 43 -7.55 4.44 22.12
CA ALA A 43 -6.88 5.31 21.17
C ALA A 43 -7.63 5.33 19.83
N GLY A 44 -8.01 4.17 19.29
CA GLY A 44 -8.82 4.09 18.07
C GLY A 44 -10.18 4.78 18.19
N ARG A 45 -10.85 4.66 19.36
CA ARG A 45 -12.09 5.41 19.63
C ARG A 45 -11.88 6.92 19.65
N ARG A 46 -10.79 7.42 20.24
CA ARG A 46 -10.47 8.87 20.25
C ARG A 46 -10.10 9.38 18.87
N GLU A 47 -9.34 8.61 18.12
CA GLU A 47 -8.90 8.95 16.77
C GLU A 47 -10.08 9.03 15.79
N SER A 48 -11.01 8.08 15.86
CA SER A 48 -12.26 8.12 15.07
C SER A 48 -13.16 9.33 15.38
N GLN A 49 -12.99 9.99 16.52
CA GLN A 49 -13.70 11.21 16.89
C GLN A 49 -12.98 12.50 16.45
N MET A 50 -11.70 12.42 16.07
CA MET A 50 -10.95 13.57 15.57
C MET A 50 -11.33 13.83 14.11
N GLY A 51 -12.19 14.82 13.88
CA GLY A 51 -12.63 15.27 12.55
C GLY A 51 -11.55 16.04 11.78
N LEU A 52 -10.35 15.47 11.62
CA LEU A 52 -9.26 16.10 10.88
C LEU A 52 -9.58 16.14 9.37
N PRO A 53 -9.26 17.25 8.67
CA PRO A 53 -9.46 17.37 7.24
C PRO A 53 -8.74 16.26 6.48
N ARG A 54 -9.51 15.55 5.64
CA ARG A 54 -9.05 14.39 4.86
C ARG A 54 -8.31 14.87 3.63
N VAL A 55 -6.99 14.81 3.64
CA VAL A 55 -6.20 15.26 2.49
C VAL A 55 -5.51 14.05 1.85
N ARG A 56 -6.08 13.55 0.75
CA ARG A 56 -5.52 12.44 -0.07
C ARG A 56 -4.24 12.80 -0.83
N LEU A 57 -3.56 13.89 -0.49
CA LEU A 57 -2.39 14.36 -1.24
C LEU A 57 -1.23 13.36 -1.19
N GLY A 58 -1.07 12.61 -0.08
CA GLY A 58 -0.01 11.63 0.08
C GLY A 58 -0.10 10.48 -0.93
N SER A 59 -1.30 9.94 -1.16
CA SER A 59 -1.47 8.82 -2.08
C SER A 59 -1.27 9.23 -3.53
N ILE A 60 -1.72 10.43 -3.93
CA ILE A 60 -1.51 10.97 -5.28
C ILE A 60 -0.01 11.09 -5.59
N TYR A 61 0.78 11.59 -4.63
CA TYR A 61 2.23 11.66 -4.77
C TYR A 61 2.85 10.27 -4.97
N LEU A 62 2.47 9.30 -4.13
CA LEU A 62 2.97 7.93 -4.23
C LEU A 62 2.59 7.25 -5.55
N TYR A 63 1.36 7.45 -6.04
CA TYR A 63 0.95 6.96 -7.36
C TYR A 63 1.79 7.55 -8.49
N ARG A 64 2.09 8.85 -8.45
CA ARG A 64 2.94 9.50 -9.47
C ARG A 64 4.35 8.95 -9.45
N GLN A 65 4.92 8.77 -8.25
CA GLN A 65 6.26 8.22 -8.09
C GLN A 65 6.33 6.77 -8.57
N GLU A 66 5.37 5.93 -8.18
CA GLU A 66 5.26 4.54 -8.62
C GLU A 66 5.22 4.44 -10.16
N TRP A 67 4.35 5.21 -10.81
CA TRP A 67 4.26 5.18 -12.27
C TRP A 67 5.49 5.75 -12.97
N ALA A 68 6.18 6.72 -12.38
CA ALA A 68 7.44 7.24 -12.91
C ALA A 68 8.52 6.15 -12.92
N ASP A 69 8.73 5.48 -11.78
CA ASP A 69 9.70 4.40 -11.64
C ASP A 69 9.40 3.23 -12.59
N ILE A 70 8.13 2.86 -12.71
CA ILE A 70 7.70 1.76 -13.59
C ILE A 70 7.92 2.11 -15.05
N THR A 71 7.64 3.35 -15.45
CA THR A 71 7.87 3.83 -16.82
C THR A 71 9.35 3.84 -17.16
N GLU A 72 10.21 4.26 -16.22
CA GLU A 72 11.66 4.21 -16.36
C GLU A 72 12.17 2.77 -16.52
N ARG A 73 11.76 1.88 -15.60
CA ARG A 73 12.13 0.45 -15.63
C ARG A 73 11.65 -0.30 -16.86
N ALA A 74 10.53 0.11 -17.45
CA ALA A 74 9.99 -0.52 -18.64
C ALA A 74 10.90 -0.36 -19.88
N CYS A 75 11.88 0.55 -19.84
CA CYS A 75 12.84 0.77 -20.94
C CYS A 75 12.14 0.86 -22.30
N LEU A 76 11.07 1.68 -22.35
CA LEU A 76 10.34 1.93 -23.58
C LEU A 76 11.25 2.68 -24.56
N THR A 77 11.19 2.29 -25.84
CA THR A 77 11.82 3.14 -26.85
C THR A 77 11.05 4.46 -26.92
N ARG A 78 11.70 5.54 -27.39
CA ARG A 78 11.04 6.84 -27.61
C ARG A 78 9.73 6.68 -28.38
N ARG A 79 9.73 5.79 -29.38
CA ARG A 79 8.58 5.48 -30.21
C ARG A 79 7.45 4.79 -29.43
N GLN A 80 7.78 3.82 -28.59
CA GLN A 80 6.81 3.12 -27.74
C GLN A 80 6.19 4.09 -26.73
N LEU A 81 7.01 4.90 -26.05
CA LEU A 81 6.55 5.91 -25.10
C LEU A 81 5.55 6.87 -25.75
N GLN A 82 5.92 7.46 -26.89
CA GLN A 82 5.05 8.37 -27.64
C GLN A 82 3.70 7.75 -28.03
N VAL A 83 3.69 6.51 -28.52
CA VAL A 83 2.45 5.82 -28.91
C VAL A 83 1.59 5.49 -27.69
N VAL A 84 2.20 5.07 -26.58
CA VAL A 84 1.47 4.79 -25.33
C VAL A 84 0.86 6.07 -24.76
N THR A 85 1.63 7.16 -24.67
CA THR A 85 1.14 8.47 -24.18
C THR A 85 -0.06 8.94 -25.00
N LEU A 86 0.03 8.94 -26.33
CA LEU A 86 -1.10 9.36 -27.18
C LEU A 86 -2.34 8.47 -26.99
N ARG A 87 -2.16 7.16 -26.74
CA ARG A 87 -3.30 6.29 -26.43
C ARG A 87 -3.94 6.61 -25.08
N LEU A 88 -3.14 6.97 -24.07
CA LEU A 88 -3.63 7.39 -22.76
C LEU A 88 -4.34 8.75 -22.82
N GLU A 89 -3.94 9.62 -23.75
CA GLU A 89 -4.60 10.90 -24.05
C GLU A 89 -5.89 10.73 -24.88
N GLY A 90 -6.24 9.51 -25.28
CA GLY A 90 -7.50 9.21 -25.98
C GLY A 90 -7.42 9.19 -27.51
N HIS A 91 -6.24 9.34 -28.12
CA HIS A 91 -6.11 9.22 -29.57
C HIS A 91 -6.39 7.80 -30.06
N THR A 92 -6.92 7.68 -31.28
CA THR A 92 -7.12 6.37 -31.94
C THR A 92 -5.82 5.89 -32.60
N PHE A 93 -5.70 4.58 -32.86
CA PHE A 93 -4.53 4.03 -33.56
C PHE A 93 -4.40 4.55 -35.01
N GLU A 94 -5.50 4.98 -35.61
CA GLU A 94 -5.52 5.57 -36.95
C GLU A 94 -4.88 6.96 -36.93
N GLN A 95 -5.33 7.83 -36.01
CA GLN A 95 -4.74 9.15 -35.79
C GLN A 95 -3.24 9.07 -35.44
N ILE A 96 -2.86 8.09 -34.61
CA ILE A 96 -1.46 7.86 -34.26
C ILE A 96 -0.67 7.36 -35.48
N GLY A 97 -1.28 6.50 -36.30
CA GLY A 97 -0.72 6.03 -37.56
C GLY A 97 -0.40 7.20 -38.48
N GLU A 98 -1.40 8.03 -38.76
CA GLU A 98 -1.30 9.24 -39.60
C GLU A 98 -0.24 10.21 -39.09
N LYS A 99 -0.25 10.54 -37.79
CA LYS A 99 0.70 11.47 -37.15
C LYS A 99 2.16 11.11 -37.41
N TYR A 100 2.44 9.83 -37.66
CA TYR A 100 3.79 9.33 -37.75
C TYR A 100 4.08 8.55 -39.04
N GLY A 101 3.21 8.64 -40.05
CA GLY A 101 3.39 7.97 -41.33
C GLY A 101 3.43 6.45 -41.23
N THR A 102 2.66 5.86 -40.32
CA THR A 102 2.56 4.40 -40.14
C THR A 102 1.12 3.92 -40.29
N SER A 103 0.92 2.64 -40.61
CA SER A 103 -0.44 2.07 -40.64
C SER A 103 -1.05 1.99 -39.23
N LYS A 104 -2.38 1.98 -39.15
CA LYS A 104 -3.14 1.69 -37.92
C LYS A 104 -2.65 0.41 -37.23
N GLN A 105 -2.36 -0.63 -38.01
CA GLN A 105 -1.83 -1.90 -37.51
C GLN A 105 -0.41 -1.73 -36.94
N GLY A 106 0.44 -0.95 -37.60
CA GLY A 106 1.78 -0.60 -37.11
C GLY A 106 1.74 0.14 -35.78
N ALA A 107 0.90 1.18 -35.67
CA ALA A 107 0.70 1.90 -34.41
C ALA A 107 0.19 0.99 -33.29
N SER A 108 -0.80 0.13 -33.59
CA SER A 108 -1.33 -0.87 -32.65
C SER A 108 -0.25 -1.85 -32.17
N ARG A 109 0.58 -2.37 -33.07
CA ARG A 109 1.67 -3.29 -32.71
C ARG A 109 2.69 -2.63 -31.78
N VAL A 110 3.09 -1.39 -32.07
CA VAL A 110 4.00 -0.61 -31.22
C VAL A 110 3.41 -0.39 -29.84
N PHE A 111 2.11 -0.05 -29.77
CA PHE A 111 1.40 0.11 -28.50
C PHE A 111 1.44 -1.17 -27.67
N PHE A 112 1.05 -2.32 -28.23
CA PHE A 112 1.01 -3.57 -27.48
C PHE A 112 2.40 -4.02 -27.00
N GLN A 113 3.45 -3.77 -27.77
CA GLN A 113 4.82 -4.01 -27.32
C GLN A 113 5.19 -3.13 -26.12
N GLY A 114 4.84 -1.83 -26.17
CA GLY A 114 5.06 -0.91 -25.06
C GLY A 114 4.24 -1.29 -23.83
N ALA A 115 2.95 -1.58 -24.00
CA ALA A 115 2.05 -2.02 -22.94
C ALA A 115 2.54 -3.32 -22.28
N LYS A 116 3.04 -4.29 -23.06
CA LYS A 116 3.63 -5.52 -22.51
C LYS A 116 4.86 -5.24 -21.64
N LYS A 117 5.72 -4.30 -22.06
CA LYS A 117 6.89 -3.89 -21.26
C LYS A 117 6.46 -3.20 -19.96
N LEU A 118 5.50 -2.27 -20.03
CA LEU A 118 4.94 -1.61 -18.84
C LEU A 118 4.30 -2.63 -17.89
N ALA A 119 3.49 -3.55 -18.42
CA ALA A 119 2.87 -4.59 -17.62
C ALA A 119 3.92 -5.49 -16.94
N LYS A 120 4.98 -5.87 -17.66
CA LYS A 120 6.09 -6.63 -17.07
C LYS A 120 6.78 -5.84 -15.96
N ALA A 121 7.16 -4.59 -16.22
CA ALA A 121 7.82 -3.74 -15.24
C ALA A 121 6.95 -3.49 -14.00
N TRP A 122 5.64 -3.34 -14.19
CA TRP A 122 4.66 -3.23 -13.11
C TRP A 122 4.59 -4.51 -12.27
N LEU A 123 4.53 -5.69 -12.91
CA LEU A 123 4.51 -6.98 -12.20
C LEU A 123 5.79 -7.25 -11.40
N GLU A 124 6.93 -6.78 -11.89
CA GLU A 124 8.25 -6.96 -11.25
C GLU A 124 8.61 -5.80 -10.29
N TYR A 125 7.76 -4.77 -10.17
CA TYR A 125 8.03 -3.62 -9.31
C TYR A 125 7.86 -3.97 -7.83
N PRO A 126 8.91 -3.85 -6.99
CA PRO A 126 8.87 -4.30 -5.60
C PRO A 126 7.84 -3.56 -4.73
N TYR A 127 7.57 -2.29 -5.05
CA TYR A 127 6.66 -1.43 -4.29
C TYR A 127 5.27 -1.34 -4.92
N ARG A 128 4.93 -2.29 -5.80
CA ARG A 128 3.64 -2.32 -6.47
C ARG A 128 2.50 -2.33 -5.45
N GLY A 129 1.59 -1.36 -5.56
CA GLY A 129 0.43 -1.26 -4.69
C GLY A 129 0.71 -0.60 -3.34
N LEU A 130 1.94 -0.10 -3.12
CA LEU A 130 2.27 0.71 -1.95
C LEU A 130 1.35 1.93 -1.78
N PRO A 131 0.94 2.67 -2.84
CA PRO A 131 0.00 3.78 -2.67
C PRO A 131 -1.36 3.31 -2.12
N ALA A 132 -1.85 2.16 -2.56
CA ALA A 132 -3.12 1.59 -2.09
C ALA A 132 -3.01 1.09 -0.64
N ALA A 133 -1.91 0.42 -0.28
CA ALA A 133 -1.64 0.01 1.10
C ALA A 133 -1.51 1.24 2.02
N TYR A 134 -0.88 2.32 1.55
CA TYR A 134 -0.82 3.58 2.27
C TYR A 134 -2.22 4.20 2.45
N GLU A 135 -3.06 4.21 1.41
CA GLU A 135 -4.46 4.66 1.55
C GLU A 135 -5.24 3.79 2.55
N GLU A 136 -5.08 2.47 2.49
CA GLU A 136 -5.76 1.55 3.39
C GLU A 136 -5.33 1.78 4.84
N GLU A 137 -4.04 1.83 5.13
CA GLU A 137 -3.51 2.04 6.48
C GLU A 137 -3.84 3.44 7.01
N THR A 138 -3.70 4.49 6.18
CA THR A 138 -4.12 5.84 6.59
C THR A 138 -5.64 5.99 6.73
N SER A 139 -6.41 5.04 6.19
CA SER A 139 -7.87 4.96 6.39
C SER A 139 -8.28 4.08 7.57
N ARG A 140 -7.38 3.22 8.08
CA ARG A 140 -7.66 2.25 9.14
C ARG A 140 -7.77 2.98 10.48
N GLY A 141 -8.97 2.95 11.06
CA GLY A 141 -9.30 3.72 12.28
C GLY A 141 -10.24 4.91 12.03
N LEU A 142 -10.56 5.19 10.76
CA LEU A 142 -11.52 6.24 10.40
C LEU A 142 -12.95 5.68 10.27
N PRO A 143 -13.98 6.36 10.80
CA PRO A 143 -15.36 5.93 10.63
C PRO A 143 -15.77 6.03 9.16
N ASN A 144 -16.43 4.98 8.67
CA ASN A 144 -16.89 4.85 7.29
C ASN A 144 -18.06 5.82 7.04
N THR A 145 -17.78 7.07 6.71
CA THR A 145 -18.81 8.01 6.24
C THR A 145 -19.17 7.63 4.81
N ARG A 146 -20.22 6.83 4.65
CA ARG A 146 -21.01 6.79 3.43
C ARG A 146 -21.84 8.06 3.29
#